data_AF-A0A8H4T191-F1
#
_entry.id   AF-A0A8H4T191-F1
#
_cell.length_a   1.000
_cell.length_b   1.000
_cell.length_c   1.000
_cell.angle_alpha   90.00
_cell.angle_beta   90.00
_cell.angle_gamma   90.00
#
_symmetry.space_group_name_H-M   'P 1'
#
loop_
_entity.id
_entity.type
_entity.pdbx_description
1 polymer ?
#
loop_
_entity_poly.entity_id
_entity_poly.type
_entity_poly.pdbx_seq_one_letter_code
_entity_poly.pdbx_strand_id
1 'polypeptide(L)'
;MENRKRRPGGIANWAARFNRCVASSFIGRYFRLEGNHQPKEITGSTFLNELRAGATTFAAMTYIIAVNASILSQTGGPCLCDEKNRIDCDKVASYATCKEEVRRDLVMATSAIAALSSFMFGLVTNLPIALAPGMGLNAYFAFQVVGYNGSGNIPYGVALTAVFAEGLIFVFLALTGMRQWLVKLIPSTIKTATGAGIGLFLSEIGLAYGTGIGAITGGWNATPLAIAGCPIEKINPQTQMCDGGVMSSPKMWTAIFAGGLLTVYLMAFRVKYAFIIGIALVSILSWPRNTSITYFPHTPEGDSRFELFSQITSFRPMKHTLNALDWDIGRHGTQFALALFTFLYVDIIDATATMYSMVRFCGVMDDRDGDFPRSTLAYCCDAISISISALLGCSPVTAFIESGAGIAEGGRTGLTAMTTGLCFLLAVIFGPIFASVPPWATGCTLILVGCMMTRQITQINWRYIGDTLPSFVVIAFVPFSYSVAYGIIAGMFLYTAINLMIAVTVRISGGRLEPQDYDMKEYWTWKAPGRKPWYVRVFRNVTHSGKNMNESNMPAFHTSNGSDCEMVRVASSDERKDNGVDASVSMPRRTLSKFSR
;
A
#
# COMPACT_ATOMS: atom_id res chain seq x y z
N MET A 1 27.16 -24.57 40.57
CA MET A 1 27.95 -24.37 39.34
C MET A 1 27.56 -23.06 38.72
N GLU A 2 28.56 -22.24 38.50
CA GLU A 2 28.55 -20.79 38.35
C GLU A 2 27.99 -20.34 36.99
N ASN A 3 27.10 -19.34 37.04
CA ASN A 3 26.51 -18.67 35.89
C ASN A 3 27.60 -17.94 35.09
N ARG A 4 28.19 -18.64 34.13
CA ARG A 4 29.14 -18.07 33.17
C ARG A 4 28.37 -17.20 32.18
N LYS A 5 28.08 -15.94 32.57
CA LYS A 5 27.68 -14.86 31.66
C LYS A 5 28.70 -14.82 30.53
N ARG A 6 28.32 -15.32 29.34
CA ARG A 6 29.08 -15.12 28.10
C ARG A 6 29.26 -13.61 27.94
N ARG A 7 30.49 -13.12 28.10
CA ARG A 7 30.84 -11.75 27.74
C ARG A 7 30.45 -11.59 26.26
N PRO A 8 29.53 -10.68 25.89
CA PRO A 8 29.25 -10.44 24.48
C PRO A 8 30.56 -10.02 23.81
N GLY A 9 30.90 -10.67 22.69
CA GLY A 9 32.16 -10.44 21.98
C GLY A 9 32.36 -8.97 21.63
N GLY A 10 33.60 -8.56 21.31
CA GLY A 10 33.97 -7.16 21.09
C GLY A 10 33.05 -6.37 20.15
N ILE A 11 32.49 -7.03 19.13
CA ILE A 11 31.53 -6.44 18.17
C ILE A 11 30.19 -6.08 18.82
N ALA A 12 29.64 -6.94 19.69
CA ALA A 12 28.39 -6.69 20.38
C ALA A 12 28.53 -5.56 21.43
N ASN A 13 29.70 -5.47 22.08
CA ASN A 13 30.03 -4.34 22.95
C ASN A 13 30.21 -3.03 22.17
N TRP A 14 30.81 -3.06 20.98
CA TRP A 14 30.93 -1.88 20.13
C TRP A 14 29.56 -1.39 19.65
N ALA A 15 28.72 -2.29 19.14
CA ALA A 15 27.37 -1.98 18.68
C ALA A 15 26.51 -1.36 19.79
N ALA A 16 26.59 -1.91 21.02
CA ALA A 16 25.89 -1.36 22.18
C ALA A 16 26.39 0.04 22.58
N ARG A 17 27.71 0.28 22.54
CA ARG A 17 28.29 1.60 22.83
C ARG A 17 27.92 2.62 21.76
N PHE A 18 27.95 2.23 20.49
CA PHE A 18 27.56 3.08 19.37
C PHE A 18 26.08 3.46 19.47
N ASN A 19 25.19 2.49 19.70
CA ASN A 19 23.77 2.73 19.91
C ASN A 19 23.52 3.70 21.08
N ARG A 20 24.23 3.53 22.20
CA ARG A 20 24.08 4.44 23.36
C ARG A 20 24.61 5.85 23.07
N CYS A 21 25.67 5.98 22.28
CA CYS A 21 26.20 7.27 21.83
C CYS A 21 25.22 7.99 20.89
N VAL A 22 24.60 7.26 19.96
CA VAL A 22 23.60 7.83 19.05
C VAL A 22 22.31 8.16 19.80
N ALA A 23 21.90 7.35 20.78
CA ALA A 23 20.72 7.61 21.60
C ALA A 23 20.84 8.93 22.40
N SER A 24 22.03 9.27 22.90
CA SER A 24 22.25 10.54 23.62
C SER A 24 22.43 11.76 22.72
N SER A 25 22.60 11.54 21.40
CA SER A 25 22.77 12.59 20.40
C SER A 25 21.45 13.30 20.03
N PHE A 26 21.54 14.35 19.20
CA PHE A 26 20.37 15.05 18.67
C PHE A 26 19.41 14.11 17.90
N ILE A 27 19.96 13.14 17.16
CA ILE A 27 19.18 12.16 16.40
C ILE A 27 18.36 11.28 17.34
N GLY A 28 18.99 10.77 18.42
CA GLY A 28 18.30 9.99 19.45
C GLY A 28 17.20 10.77 20.17
N ARG A 29 17.40 12.08 20.36
CA ARG A 29 16.37 12.99 20.90
C ARG A 29 15.21 13.23 19.95
N TYR A 30 15.48 13.42 18.66
CA TYR A 30 14.43 13.68 17.68
C TYR A 30 13.52 12.45 17.47
N PHE A 31 14.13 11.27 17.29
CA PHE A 31 13.42 10.02 17.02
C PHE A 31 12.95 9.28 18.27
N ARG A 32 13.30 9.77 19.47
CA ARG A 32 12.96 9.18 20.78
C ARG A 32 13.46 7.74 20.95
N LEU A 33 14.73 7.54 20.59
CA LEU A 33 15.42 6.26 20.70
C LEU A 33 15.54 5.79 22.16
N GLU A 34 15.63 4.48 22.34
CA GLU A 34 15.80 3.85 23.65
C GLU A 34 17.08 4.35 24.36
N GLY A 35 16.94 4.74 25.63
CA GLY A 35 18.07 5.18 26.45
C GLY A 35 18.33 6.69 26.47
N ASN A 36 17.44 7.50 25.89
CA ASN A 36 17.53 8.96 25.90
C ASN A 36 16.75 9.64 27.07
N HIS A 37 16.10 8.85 27.94
CA HIS A 37 15.44 9.31 29.18
C HIS A 37 14.40 10.43 28.99
N GLN A 38 13.77 10.50 27.81
CA GLN A 38 12.70 11.46 27.51
C GLN A 38 11.32 10.87 27.82
N PRO A 39 10.31 11.71 28.14
CA PRO A 39 8.93 11.26 28.23
C PRO A 39 8.45 10.72 26.87
N LYS A 40 7.85 9.52 26.86
CA LYS A 40 7.42 8.75 25.67
C LYS A 40 8.57 8.20 24.80
N GLU A 41 9.59 7.60 25.42
CA GLU A 41 10.59 6.83 24.66
C GLU A 41 9.97 5.60 23.97
N ILE A 42 10.51 5.25 22.80
CA ILE A 42 10.09 4.05 22.07
C ILE A 42 11.01 2.90 22.48
N THR A 43 10.53 2.02 23.34
CA THR A 43 11.30 0.86 23.82
C THR A 43 11.64 -0.08 22.66
N GLY A 44 12.84 -0.69 22.67
CA GLY A 44 13.31 -1.59 21.62
C GLY A 44 13.83 -0.92 20.34
N SER A 45 13.85 0.41 20.28
CA SER A 45 14.37 1.17 19.12
C SER A 45 15.85 1.50 19.31
N THR A 46 16.72 0.81 18.59
CA THR A 46 18.17 1.10 18.55
C THR A 46 18.60 1.46 17.15
N PHE A 47 19.55 2.39 17.00
CA PHE A 47 19.95 2.91 15.69
C PHE A 47 20.33 1.82 14.68
N LEU A 48 21.14 0.83 15.09
CA LEU A 48 21.52 -0.27 14.20
C LEU A 48 20.36 -1.20 13.84
N ASN A 49 19.41 -1.41 14.75
CA ASN A 49 18.20 -2.19 14.44
C ASN A 49 17.33 -1.45 13.44
N GLU A 50 17.18 -0.13 13.59
CA GLU A 50 16.40 0.71 12.68
C GLU A 50 17.04 0.73 11.27
N LEU A 51 18.37 0.82 11.19
CA LEU A 51 19.10 0.74 9.90
C LEU A 51 18.90 -0.63 9.25
N ARG A 52 19.00 -1.72 10.02
CA ARG A 52 18.77 -3.07 9.52
C ARG A 52 17.33 -3.25 9.04
N ALA A 53 16.37 -2.80 9.83
CA ALA A 53 14.95 -2.88 9.50
C ALA A 53 14.60 -2.02 8.26
N GLY A 54 15.23 -0.86 8.10
CA GLY A 54 15.09 -0.05 6.89
C GLY A 54 15.68 -0.73 5.64
N ALA A 55 16.80 -1.42 5.78
CA ALA A 55 17.39 -2.23 4.70
C ALA A 55 16.51 -3.43 4.33
N THR A 56 15.83 -4.06 5.30
CA THR A 56 14.89 -5.15 5.01
C THR A 56 13.60 -4.63 4.37
N THR A 57 13.09 -3.47 4.79
CA THR A 57 11.97 -2.80 4.10
C THR A 57 12.34 -2.46 2.66
N PHE A 58 13.53 -1.89 2.43
CA PHE A 58 14.03 -1.65 1.09
C PHE A 58 14.06 -2.94 0.28
N ALA A 59 14.67 -4.00 0.82
CA ALA A 59 14.76 -5.28 0.13
C ALA A 59 13.40 -5.90 -0.24
N ALA A 60 12.38 -5.68 0.59
CA ALA A 60 11.02 -6.12 0.31
C ALA A 60 10.32 -5.25 -0.75
N MET A 61 10.72 -3.99 -0.91
CA MET A 61 10.10 -3.00 -1.80
C MET A 61 10.87 -2.73 -3.09
N THR A 62 12.14 -3.12 -3.22
CA THR A 62 12.99 -2.77 -4.37
C THR A 62 12.38 -3.19 -5.72
N TYR A 63 11.56 -4.25 -5.74
CA TYR A 63 10.90 -4.71 -6.96
C TYR A 63 10.03 -3.64 -7.64
N ILE A 64 9.50 -2.68 -6.87
CA ILE A 64 8.61 -1.60 -7.37
C ILE A 64 9.32 -0.77 -8.44
N ILE A 65 10.64 -0.61 -8.35
CA ILE A 65 11.44 0.15 -9.31
C ILE A 65 11.21 -0.39 -10.73
N ALA A 66 11.23 -1.72 -10.89
CA ALA A 66 11.03 -2.36 -12.17
C ALA A 66 9.54 -2.48 -12.52
N VAL A 67 8.69 -2.82 -11.54
CA VAL A 67 7.28 -3.10 -11.81
C VAL A 67 6.47 -1.84 -12.12
N ASN A 68 6.67 -0.75 -11.38
CA ASN A 68 5.96 0.48 -11.67
C ASN A 68 6.27 0.99 -13.08
N ALA A 69 7.54 0.91 -13.47
CA ALA A 69 7.95 1.24 -14.83
C ALA A 69 7.36 0.31 -15.88
N SER A 70 7.25 -1.01 -15.61
CA SER A 70 6.69 -1.97 -16.57
C SER A 70 5.17 -1.82 -16.75
N ILE A 71 4.44 -1.42 -15.70
CA ILE A 71 3.00 -1.15 -15.78
C ILE A 71 2.76 0.19 -16.48
N LEU A 72 3.39 1.27 -16.02
CA LEU A 72 3.16 2.61 -16.56
C LEU A 72 3.64 2.76 -18.00
N SER A 73 4.71 2.06 -18.43
CA SER A 73 5.15 2.11 -19.83
C SER A 73 4.12 1.52 -20.80
N GLN A 74 3.22 0.63 -20.35
CA GLN A 74 2.16 0.07 -21.20
C GLN A 74 1.12 1.11 -21.61
N THR A 75 1.05 2.23 -20.92
CA THR A 75 0.23 3.36 -21.35
C THR A 75 0.74 4.02 -22.63
N GLY A 76 2.01 3.79 -23.00
CA GLY A 76 2.70 4.59 -24.03
C GLY A 76 3.31 5.88 -23.49
N GLY A 77 2.98 6.29 -22.27
CA GLY A 77 3.43 7.56 -21.70
C GLY A 77 3.04 8.76 -22.58
N PRO A 78 3.93 9.76 -22.73
CA PRO A 78 3.73 10.90 -23.62
C PRO A 78 4.06 10.60 -25.10
N CYS A 79 4.36 9.35 -25.46
CA CYS A 79 4.71 9.01 -26.85
C CYS A 79 3.47 9.12 -27.76
N LEU A 80 3.64 9.79 -28.89
CA LEU A 80 2.57 9.98 -29.88
C LEU A 80 2.52 8.79 -30.84
N CYS A 81 1.31 8.30 -31.10
CA CYS A 81 1.04 7.29 -32.12
C CYS A 81 -0.17 7.75 -32.95
N ASP A 82 0.05 7.91 -34.26
CA ASP A 82 -0.97 8.39 -35.21
C ASP A 82 -1.85 7.25 -35.77
N GLU A 83 -1.65 6.02 -35.31
CA GLU A 83 -2.40 4.85 -35.78
C GLU A 83 -3.81 4.80 -35.19
N LYS A 84 -4.81 4.44 -36.02
CA LYS A 84 -6.21 4.32 -35.56
C LYS A 84 -6.40 3.16 -34.58
N ASN A 85 -5.67 2.07 -34.78
CA ASN A 85 -5.64 0.94 -33.86
C ASN A 85 -4.46 1.08 -32.90
N ARG A 86 -4.72 1.44 -31.65
CA ARG A 86 -3.66 1.63 -30.63
C ARG A 86 -2.88 0.36 -30.26
N ILE A 87 -3.41 -0.82 -30.59
CA ILE A 87 -2.71 -2.10 -30.43
C ILE A 87 -1.56 -2.23 -31.44
N ASP A 88 -1.71 -1.65 -32.63
CA ASP A 88 -0.70 -1.71 -33.69
C ASP A 88 0.45 -0.69 -33.48
N CYS A 89 0.31 0.25 -32.54
CA CYS A 89 1.36 1.22 -32.21
C CYS A 89 2.68 0.56 -31.80
N ASP A 90 2.64 -0.62 -31.17
CA ASP A 90 3.83 -1.35 -30.77
C ASP A 90 4.63 -1.91 -31.97
N LYS A 91 4.05 -1.96 -33.18
CA LYS A 91 4.77 -2.35 -34.41
C LYS A 91 5.60 -1.20 -34.98
N VAL A 92 5.31 0.04 -34.58
CA VAL A 92 6.02 1.23 -35.08
C VAL A 92 7.33 1.38 -34.31
N ALA A 93 8.46 1.26 -35.02
CA ALA A 93 9.78 1.26 -34.40
C ALA A 93 10.11 2.54 -33.60
N SER A 94 9.64 3.71 -34.06
CA SER A 94 9.83 4.98 -33.34
C SER A 94 9.05 5.03 -32.01
N TYR A 95 7.83 4.52 -32.01
CA TYR A 95 6.99 4.44 -30.82
C TYR A 95 7.55 3.43 -29.80
N ALA A 96 7.98 2.26 -30.25
CA ALA A 96 8.62 1.25 -29.39
C ALA A 96 9.89 1.79 -28.73
N THR A 97 10.71 2.55 -29.47
CA THR A 97 11.91 3.20 -28.94
C THR A 97 11.56 4.23 -27.86
N CYS A 98 10.58 5.10 -28.15
CA CYS A 98 10.09 6.10 -27.18
C CYS A 98 9.51 5.43 -25.91
N LYS A 99 8.75 4.34 -26.06
CA LYS A 99 8.17 3.58 -24.93
C LYS A 99 9.25 2.97 -24.04
N GLU A 100 10.36 2.50 -24.61
CA GLU A 100 11.53 2.05 -23.83
C GLU A 100 12.24 3.21 -23.12
N GLU A 101 12.35 4.38 -23.74
CA GLU A 101 12.88 5.58 -23.08
C GLU A 101 12.00 6.02 -21.91
N VAL A 102 10.68 6.06 -22.09
CA VAL A 102 9.72 6.32 -21.01
C VAL A 102 9.86 5.30 -19.89
N ARG A 103 9.98 4.00 -20.21
CA ARG A 103 10.19 2.96 -19.19
C ARG A 103 11.45 3.22 -18.35
N ARG A 104 12.53 3.68 -18.98
CA ARG A 104 13.79 4.03 -18.30
C ARG A 104 13.64 5.27 -17.43
N ASP A 105 12.96 6.30 -17.93
CA ASP A 105 12.66 7.51 -17.17
C ASP A 105 11.79 7.19 -15.94
N LEU A 106 10.82 6.28 -16.08
CA LEU A 106 9.96 5.81 -14.98
C LEU A 106 10.71 5.03 -13.91
N VAL A 107 11.75 4.27 -14.25
CA VAL A 107 12.64 3.61 -13.27
C VAL A 107 13.33 4.65 -12.38
N MET A 108 13.81 5.74 -12.99
CA MET A 108 14.45 6.84 -12.26
C MET A 108 13.44 7.61 -11.43
N ALA A 109 12.30 7.96 -12.03
CA ALA A 109 11.23 8.69 -11.37
C ALA A 109 10.71 7.92 -10.14
N THR A 110 10.47 6.61 -10.27
CA THR A 110 10.03 5.73 -9.19
C THR A 110 11.05 5.67 -8.05
N SER A 111 12.34 5.55 -8.37
CA SER A 111 13.40 5.49 -7.36
C SER A 111 13.57 6.84 -6.64
N ALA A 112 13.53 7.95 -7.39
CA ALA A 112 13.65 9.30 -6.86
C ALA A 112 12.46 9.67 -5.97
N ILE A 113 11.23 9.37 -6.39
CA ILE A 113 10.05 9.68 -5.59
C ILE A 113 9.97 8.81 -4.35
N ALA A 114 10.27 7.49 -4.43
CA ALA A 114 10.30 6.61 -3.27
C ALA A 114 11.38 7.03 -2.27
N ALA A 115 12.53 7.50 -2.75
CA ALA A 115 13.58 8.07 -1.91
C ALA A 115 13.10 9.31 -1.16
N LEU A 116 12.54 10.29 -1.89
CA LEU A 116 12.08 11.56 -1.33
C LEU A 116 10.90 11.36 -0.36
N SER A 117 9.88 10.60 -0.78
CA SER A 117 8.66 10.38 0.00
C SER A 117 8.94 9.59 1.28
N SER A 118 9.69 8.48 1.20
CA SER A 118 10.05 7.67 2.38
C SER A 118 10.95 8.45 3.35
N PHE A 119 11.90 9.23 2.83
CA PHE A 119 12.77 10.06 3.67
C PHE A 119 12.00 11.17 4.37
N MET A 120 11.19 11.92 3.62
CA MET A 120 10.35 13.00 4.18
C MET A 120 9.34 12.45 5.19
N PHE A 121 8.69 11.33 4.87
CA PHE A 121 7.71 10.71 5.74
C PHE A 121 8.36 10.24 7.05
N GLY A 122 9.50 9.55 6.99
CA GLY A 122 10.23 9.11 8.17
C GLY A 122 10.66 10.28 9.06
N LEU A 123 11.18 11.35 8.44
CA LEU A 123 11.60 12.56 9.15
C LEU A 123 10.42 13.24 9.86
N VAL A 124 9.32 13.51 9.17
CA VAL A 124 8.22 14.33 9.71
C VAL A 124 7.33 13.53 10.67
N THR A 125 7.04 12.27 10.36
CA THR A 125 6.05 11.48 11.10
C THR A 125 6.69 10.71 12.25
N ASN A 126 7.96 10.32 12.14
CA ASN A 126 8.61 9.34 13.02
C ASN A 126 7.87 7.98 13.04
N LEU A 127 7.29 7.54 11.92
CA LEU A 127 6.67 6.23 11.76
C LEU A 127 7.51 5.33 10.84
N PRO A 128 7.59 4.02 11.11
CA PRO A 128 8.42 3.09 10.35
C PRO A 128 7.73 2.59 9.06
N ILE A 129 7.19 3.51 8.26
CA ILE A 129 6.44 3.22 7.05
C ILE A 129 7.13 3.88 5.88
N ALA A 130 7.48 3.09 4.87
CA ALA A 130 8.04 3.59 3.62
C ALA A 130 6.92 3.86 2.60
N LEU A 131 7.15 4.89 1.79
CA LEU A 131 6.22 5.35 0.75
C LEU A 131 6.84 5.11 -0.62
N ALA A 132 6.02 4.68 -1.56
CA ALA A 132 6.40 4.47 -2.96
C ALA A 132 5.16 4.59 -3.86
N PRO A 133 5.31 4.63 -5.19
CA PRO A 133 4.17 4.63 -6.11
C PRO A 133 3.26 3.41 -5.90
N GLY A 134 1.98 3.64 -5.62
CA GLY A 134 1.03 2.59 -5.23
C GLY A 134 0.73 1.60 -6.33
N MET A 135 0.92 0.30 -6.07
CA MET A 135 0.79 -0.74 -7.10
C MET A 135 -0.66 -0.93 -7.58
N GLY A 136 -1.67 -0.77 -6.72
CA GLY A 136 -3.08 -0.80 -7.15
C GLY A 136 -3.45 0.46 -7.95
N LEU A 137 -2.97 1.62 -7.51
CA LEU A 137 -3.20 2.92 -8.14
C LEU A 137 -2.49 3.05 -9.49
N ASN A 138 -1.32 2.43 -9.66
CA ASN A 138 -0.60 2.45 -10.93
C ASN A 138 -1.34 1.67 -12.02
N ALA A 139 -1.98 0.55 -11.68
CA ALA A 139 -2.70 -0.29 -12.61
C ALA A 139 -4.02 0.37 -12.98
N TYR A 140 -4.71 0.97 -12.01
CA TYR A 140 -5.86 1.82 -12.27
C TYR A 140 -5.50 2.99 -13.20
N PHE A 141 -4.42 3.72 -12.91
CA PHE A 141 -3.92 4.80 -13.77
C PHE A 141 -3.61 4.28 -15.19
N ALA A 142 -2.89 3.17 -15.30
CA ALA A 142 -2.38 2.68 -16.58
C ALA A 142 -3.49 2.10 -17.46
N PHE A 143 -4.39 1.31 -16.90
CA PHE A 143 -5.32 0.52 -17.69
C PHE A 143 -6.73 1.08 -17.73
N GLN A 144 -7.18 1.77 -16.67
CA GLN A 144 -8.55 2.29 -16.60
C GLN A 144 -8.65 3.75 -17.04
N VAL A 145 -7.63 4.56 -16.74
CA VAL A 145 -7.64 6.00 -17.04
C VAL A 145 -7.01 6.27 -18.39
N VAL A 146 -5.73 5.89 -18.56
CA VAL A 146 -4.98 6.14 -19.80
C VAL A 146 -5.19 5.04 -20.83
N GLY A 147 -5.35 3.79 -20.38
CA GLY A 147 -5.51 2.62 -21.25
C GLY A 147 -4.22 2.18 -21.93
N TYR A 148 -4.24 0.98 -22.49
CA TYR A 148 -3.09 0.41 -23.21
C TYR A 148 -2.76 1.26 -24.44
N ASN A 149 -1.51 1.71 -24.57
CA ASN A 149 -1.03 2.62 -25.61
C ASN A 149 -1.90 3.90 -25.80
N GLY A 150 -2.49 4.40 -24.71
CA GLY A 150 -3.32 5.60 -24.73
C GLY A 150 -4.67 5.39 -25.43
N SER A 151 -5.18 4.16 -25.46
CA SER A 151 -6.52 3.83 -25.97
C SER A 151 -7.66 4.31 -25.06
N GLY A 152 -7.35 4.72 -23.84
CA GLY A 152 -8.33 5.23 -22.90
C GLY A 152 -8.86 6.60 -23.31
N ASN A 153 -9.86 7.04 -22.54
CA ASN A 153 -10.54 8.30 -22.79
C ASN A 153 -9.70 9.53 -22.45
N ILE A 154 -8.58 9.35 -21.72
CA ILE A 154 -7.80 10.45 -21.13
C ILE A 154 -6.34 10.29 -21.52
N PRO A 155 -5.72 11.31 -22.12
CA PRO A 155 -4.30 11.26 -22.44
C PRO A 155 -3.46 11.26 -21.16
N TYR A 156 -2.28 10.67 -21.25
CA TYR A 156 -1.36 10.49 -20.12
C TYR A 156 -1.07 11.78 -19.34
N GLY A 157 -0.80 12.89 -20.04
CA GLY A 157 -0.49 14.18 -19.40
C GLY A 157 -1.67 14.82 -18.66
N VAL A 158 -2.90 14.63 -19.14
CA VAL A 158 -4.11 15.11 -18.44
C VAL A 158 -4.37 14.26 -17.21
N ALA A 159 -4.14 12.95 -17.30
CA ALA A 159 -4.22 12.05 -16.15
C ALA A 159 -3.19 12.42 -15.06
N LEU A 160 -1.95 12.74 -15.43
CA LEU A 160 -0.94 13.26 -14.49
C LEU A 160 -1.38 14.58 -13.85
N THR A 161 -2.02 15.47 -14.62
CA THR A 161 -2.53 16.74 -14.09
C THR A 161 -3.66 16.54 -13.10
N ALA A 162 -4.51 15.53 -13.32
CA ALA A 162 -5.53 15.14 -12.35
C ALA A 162 -4.90 14.65 -11.04
N VAL A 163 -3.86 13.80 -11.10
CA VAL A 163 -3.12 13.32 -9.92
C VAL A 163 -2.39 14.47 -9.20
N PHE A 164 -1.83 15.42 -9.94
CA PHE A 164 -1.19 16.61 -9.36
C PHE A 164 -2.21 17.48 -8.60
N ALA A 165 -3.35 17.77 -9.23
CA ALA A 165 -4.41 18.57 -8.62
C ALA A 165 -5.05 17.86 -7.43
N GLU A 166 -5.24 16.55 -7.53
CA GLU A 166 -5.70 15.69 -6.44
C GLU A 166 -4.80 15.82 -5.22
N GLY A 167 -3.48 15.68 -5.37
CA GLY A 167 -2.55 15.76 -4.25
C GLY A 167 -2.66 17.11 -3.51
N LEU A 168 -2.81 18.22 -4.23
CA LEU A 168 -3.03 19.54 -3.64
C LEU A 168 -4.37 19.64 -2.89
N ILE A 169 -5.45 19.12 -3.48
CA ILE A 169 -6.75 19.04 -2.81
C ILE A 169 -6.63 18.17 -1.56
N PHE A 170 -5.91 17.07 -1.62
CA PHE A 170 -5.76 16.16 -0.50
C PHE A 170 -4.96 16.76 0.65
N VAL A 171 -3.92 17.56 0.36
CA VAL A 171 -3.24 18.40 1.37
C VAL A 171 -4.23 19.33 2.05
N PHE A 172 -5.09 20.02 1.28
CA PHE A 172 -6.11 20.90 1.82
C PHE A 172 -7.12 20.15 2.71
N LEU A 173 -7.59 18.97 2.27
CA LEU A 173 -8.48 18.09 3.04
C LEU A 173 -7.83 17.56 4.32
N ALA A 174 -6.54 17.27 4.29
CA ALA A 174 -5.77 16.82 5.44
C ALA A 174 -5.60 17.95 6.48
N LEU A 175 -5.25 19.17 6.05
CA LEU A 175 -5.08 20.34 6.92
C LEU A 175 -6.39 20.81 7.55
N THR A 176 -7.50 20.74 6.81
CA THR A 176 -8.83 21.03 7.37
C THR A 176 -9.27 19.96 8.36
N GLY A 177 -8.72 18.74 8.31
CA GLY A 177 -9.10 17.64 9.19
C GLY A 177 -10.43 16.99 8.80
N MET A 178 -10.98 17.31 7.61
CA MET A 178 -12.10 16.56 7.03
C MET A 178 -11.72 15.11 6.74
N ARG A 179 -10.43 14.85 6.53
CA ARG A 179 -9.92 13.51 6.29
C ARG A 179 -10.24 12.52 7.41
N GLN A 180 -10.04 12.90 8.68
CA GLN A 180 -10.33 11.99 9.81
C GLN A 180 -11.81 11.60 9.86
N TRP A 181 -12.69 12.50 9.43
CA TRP A 181 -14.11 12.20 9.29
C TRP A 181 -14.36 11.23 8.14
N LEU A 182 -13.77 11.46 6.97
CA LEU A 182 -13.92 10.59 5.79
C LEU A 182 -13.39 9.17 6.04
N VAL A 183 -12.26 9.03 6.74
CA VAL A 183 -11.75 7.73 7.19
C VAL A 183 -12.75 7.01 8.08
N LYS A 184 -13.43 7.73 8.98
CA LYS A 184 -14.43 7.15 9.89
C LYS A 184 -15.74 6.81 9.18
N LEU A 185 -16.01 7.39 8.01
CA LEU A 185 -17.17 7.03 7.20
C LEU A 185 -17.05 5.64 6.57
N ILE A 186 -15.85 5.15 6.31
CA ILE A 186 -15.69 3.86 5.64
C ILE A 186 -15.68 2.75 6.71
N PRO A 187 -16.55 1.73 6.60
CA PRO A 187 -16.52 0.55 7.47
C PRO A 187 -15.14 -0.12 7.43
N SER A 188 -14.64 -0.57 8.58
CA SER A 188 -13.36 -1.26 8.71
C SER A 188 -13.31 -2.55 7.88
N THR A 189 -14.42 -3.27 7.77
CA THR A 189 -14.56 -4.47 6.92
C THR A 189 -14.25 -4.18 5.45
N ILE A 190 -14.73 -3.05 4.92
CA ILE A 190 -14.47 -2.63 3.54
C ILE A 190 -13.01 -2.23 3.37
N LYS A 191 -12.41 -1.57 4.37
CA LYS A 191 -10.98 -1.21 4.32
C LYS A 191 -10.09 -2.45 4.23
N THR A 192 -10.33 -3.45 5.07
CA THR A 192 -9.56 -4.70 5.07
C THR A 192 -9.84 -5.55 3.83
N ALA A 193 -11.08 -5.59 3.35
CA ALA A 193 -11.46 -6.25 2.11
C ALA A 193 -10.80 -5.60 0.87
N THR A 194 -10.68 -4.28 0.86
CA THR A 194 -9.99 -3.54 -0.22
C THR A 194 -8.53 -3.96 -0.32
N GLY A 195 -7.81 -4.07 0.80
CA GLY A 195 -6.42 -4.55 0.82
C GLY A 195 -6.28 -5.97 0.25
N ALA A 196 -7.21 -6.88 0.57
CA ALA A 196 -7.24 -8.23 0.00
C ALA A 196 -7.60 -8.24 -1.50
N GLY A 197 -8.56 -7.41 -1.93
CA GLY A 197 -8.94 -7.26 -3.35
C GLY A 197 -7.80 -6.72 -4.21
N ILE A 198 -7.07 -5.71 -3.72
CA ILE A 198 -5.86 -5.18 -4.39
C ILE A 198 -4.79 -6.29 -4.51
N GLY A 199 -4.62 -7.12 -3.48
CA GLY A 199 -3.71 -8.27 -3.54
C GLY A 199 -4.04 -9.27 -4.65
N LEU A 200 -5.33 -9.62 -4.80
CA LEU A 200 -5.79 -10.49 -5.88
C LEU A 200 -5.61 -9.83 -7.26
N PHE A 201 -5.88 -8.53 -7.36
CA PHE A 201 -5.68 -7.78 -8.60
C PHE A 201 -4.20 -7.73 -9.02
N LEU A 202 -3.27 -7.51 -8.10
CA LEU A 202 -1.83 -7.61 -8.39
C LEU A 202 -1.42 -9.02 -8.82
N SER A 203 -2.04 -10.05 -8.23
CA SER A 203 -1.80 -11.44 -8.63
C SER A 203 -2.26 -11.68 -10.07
N GLU A 204 -3.40 -11.13 -10.46
CA GLU A 204 -3.92 -11.19 -11.84
C GLU A 204 -2.97 -10.49 -12.83
N ILE A 205 -2.49 -9.28 -12.50
CA ILE A 205 -1.50 -8.54 -13.31
C ILE A 205 -0.18 -9.34 -13.43
N GLY A 206 0.24 -10.00 -12.35
CA GLY A 206 1.43 -10.85 -12.33
C GLY A 206 1.28 -12.13 -13.17
N LEU A 207 0.05 -12.60 -13.38
CA LEU A 207 -0.26 -13.74 -14.25
C LEU A 207 -0.39 -13.34 -15.73
N ALA A 208 -0.74 -12.09 -16.03
CA ALA A 208 -0.93 -11.60 -17.40
C ALA A 208 0.38 -11.50 -18.21
N TYR A 209 0.28 -11.31 -19.54
CA TYR A 209 1.44 -11.25 -20.44
C TYR A 209 2.25 -9.96 -20.38
N GLY A 210 1.60 -8.81 -20.20
CA GLY A 210 2.27 -7.52 -20.37
C GLY A 210 3.37 -7.28 -19.33
N THR A 211 3.04 -7.48 -18.06
CA THR A 211 3.93 -7.24 -16.90
C THR A 211 4.30 -8.50 -16.14
N GLY A 212 3.63 -9.61 -16.45
CA GLY A 212 3.65 -10.84 -15.67
C GLY A 212 4.33 -12.01 -16.37
N ILE A 213 3.99 -13.22 -15.93
CA ILE A 213 4.54 -14.48 -16.44
C ILE A 213 3.81 -15.01 -17.69
N GLY A 214 2.69 -14.41 -18.08
CA GLY A 214 1.90 -14.85 -19.24
C GLY A 214 1.15 -16.17 -19.04
N ALA A 215 0.76 -16.49 -17.81
CA ALA A 215 -0.01 -17.69 -17.48
C ALA A 215 -1.50 -17.58 -17.84
N ILE A 216 -2.04 -16.35 -17.90
CA ILE A 216 -3.42 -16.07 -18.27
C ILE A 216 -3.49 -15.08 -19.43
N THR A 217 -4.57 -15.15 -20.19
CA THR A 217 -4.93 -14.17 -21.21
C THR A 217 -6.44 -13.92 -21.22
N GLY A 218 -6.88 -12.87 -21.90
CA GLY A 218 -8.29 -12.64 -22.14
C GLY A 218 -8.88 -13.76 -23.00
N GLY A 219 -10.03 -14.29 -22.62
CA GLY A 219 -10.80 -15.15 -23.51
C GLY A 219 -11.85 -14.32 -24.25
N TRP A 220 -11.82 -14.35 -25.58
CA TRP A 220 -12.86 -13.73 -26.40
C TRP A 220 -13.89 -14.82 -26.77
N ASN A 221 -15.18 -14.52 -26.63
CA ASN A 221 -16.38 -15.36 -26.86
C ASN A 221 -16.82 -16.39 -25.79
N ALA A 222 -15.93 -17.21 -25.22
CA ALA A 222 -16.37 -18.35 -24.37
C ALA A 222 -16.14 -18.17 -22.87
N THR A 223 -15.02 -17.57 -22.46
CA THR A 223 -14.69 -17.33 -21.05
C THR A 223 -14.03 -15.96 -20.92
N PRO A 224 -14.27 -15.19 -19.84
CA PRO A 224 -13.62 -13.89 -19.66
C PRO A 224 -12.09 -14.00 -19.49
N LEU A 225 -11.62 -15.09 -18.89
CA LEU A 225 -10.21 -15.43 -18.69
C LEU A 225 -9.93 -16.82 -19.24
N ALA A 226 -8.78 -17.00 -19.88
CA ALA A 226 -8.31 -18.27 -20.43
C ALA A 226 -6.88 -18.57 -19.98
N ILE A 227 -6.57 -19.85 -19.83
CA ILE A 227 -5.21 -20.31 -19.56
C ILE A 227 -4.36 -20.05 -20.80
N ALA A 228 -3.15 -19.52 -20.58
CA ALA A 228 -2.22 -19.19 -21.64
C ALA A 228 -0.84 -19.83 -21.41
N GLY A 229 0.24 -19.11 -21.69
CA GLY A 229 1.61 -19.59 -21.61
C GLY A 229 2.15 -20.07 -22.95
N CYS A 230 1.56 -19.67 -24.08
CA CYS A 230 2.16 -19.81 -25.40
C CYS A 230 3.17 -18.69 -25.69
N PRO A 231 4.12 -18.88 -26.62
CA PRO A 231 4.95 -17.80 -27.15
C PRO A 231 4.08 -16.67 -27.72
N ILE A 232 4.55 -15.42 -27.63
CA ILE A 232 3.80 -14.22 -28.06
C ILE A 232 3.37 -14.31 -29.53
N GLU A 233 4.16 -14.98 -30.37
CA GLU A 233 3.87 -15.21 -31.80
C GLU A 233 2.65 -16.11 -32.06
N LYS A 234 2.25 -16.93 -31.08
CA LYS A 234 1.11 -17.86 -31.17
C LYS A 234 -0.16 -17.33 -30.50
N ILE A 235 -0.11 -16.08 -30.03
CA ILE A 235 -1.29 -15.38 -29.54
C ILE A 235 -2.00 -14.81 -30.76
N ASN A 236 -3.27 -15.16 -30.92
CA ASN A 236 -4.07 -14.61 -31.98
C ASN A 236 -4.32 -13.12 -31.69
N PRO A 237 -3.98 -12.21 -32.61
CA PRO A 237 -4.13 -10.77 -32.38
C PRO A 237 -5.59 -10.33 -32.24
N GLN A 238 -6.55 -11.10 -32.76
CA GLN A 238 -7.97 -10.76 -32.69
C GLN A 238 -8.69 -11.34 -31.48
N THR A 239 -8.39 -12.59 -31.10
CA THR A 239 -9.06 -13.24 -29.96
C THR A 239 -8.28 -13.11 -28.65
N GLN A 240 -7.01 -12.69 -28.71
CA GLN A 240 -6.04 -12.69 -27.61
C GLN A 240 -5.85 -14.07 -26.95
N MET A 241 -6.33 -15.14 -27.57
CA MET A 241 -6.17 -16.51 -27.10
C MET A 241 -4.93 -17.16 -27.72
N CYS A 242 -4.41 -18.19 -27.06
CA CYS A 242 -3.37 -19.04 -27.63
C CYS A 242 -3.98 -20.00 -28.66
N ASP A 243 -3.61 -19.86 -29.94
CA ASP A 243 -4.06 -20.77 -31.02
C ASP A 243 -3.42 -22.17 -30.89
N GLY A 244 -2.32 -22.28 -30.13
CA GLY A 244 -1.69 -23.55 -29.78
C GLY A 244 -0.47 -23.39 -28.88
N GLY A 245 -0.03 -24.49 -28.24
CA GLY A 245 1.13 -24.48 -27.34
C GLY A 245 0.87 -23.82 -25.98
N VAL A 246 -0.31 -24.07 -25.39
CA VAL A 246 -0.66 -23.65 -24.03
C VAL A 246 0.39 -24.16 -23.05
N MET A 247 0.79 -23.33 -22.08
CA MET A 247 1.85 -23.61 -21.09
C MET A 247 3.20 -24.08 -21.67
N SER A 248 3.50 -23.79 -22.94
CA SER A 248 4.75 -24.23 -23.58
C SER A 248 5.88 -23.19 -23.55
N SER A 249 5.63 -21.98 -23.05
CA SER A 249 6.61 -20.88 -23.10
C SER A 249 7.75 -21.08 -22.08
N PRO A 250 9.02 -21.02 -22.52
CA PRO A 250 10.16 -21.14 -21.62
C PRO A 250 10.24 -19.99 -20.59
N LYS A 251 9.79 -18.78 -20.97
CA LYS A 251 9.79 -17.58 -20.12
C LYS A 251 8.88 -17.75 -18.90
N MET A 252 7.71 -18.36 -19.07
CA MET A 252 6.78 -18.66 -17.97
C MET A 252 7.39 -19.67 -17.00
N TRP A 253 7.89 -20.80 -17.50
CA TRP A 253 8.43 -21.86 -16.64
C TRP A 253 9.68 -21.44 -15.87
N THR A 254 10.57 -20.66 -16.51
CA THR A 254 11.72 -20.09 -15.80
C THR A 254 11.29 -19.12 -14.70
N ALA A 255 10.31 -18.26 -14.96
CA ALA A 255 9.74 -17.42 -13.92
C ALA A 255 9.12 -18.25 -12.77
N ILE A 256 8.35 -19.29 -13.06
CA ILE A 256 7.70 -20.13 -12.05
C ILE A 256 8.73 -20.88 -11.19
N PHE A 257 9.70 -21.57 -11.80
CA PHE A 257 10.66 -22.41 -11.07
C PHE A 257 11.78 -21.59 -10.43
N ALA A 258 12.44 -20.73 -11.20
CA ALA A 258 13.60 -19.97 -10.71
C ALA A 258 13.19 -18.69 -9.97
N GLY A 259 12.06 -18.08 -10.33
CA GLY A 259 11.53 -16.89 -9.65
C GLY A 259 10.60 -17.27 -8.51
N GLY A 260 9.44 -17.87 -8.81
CA GLY A 260 8.37 -18.16 -7.85
C GLY A 260 8.76 -19.17 -6.78
N LEU A 261 9.02 -20.42 -7.18
CA LEU A 261 9.26 -21.53 -6.26
C LEU A 261 10.50 -21.29 -5.38
N LEU A 262 11.58 -20.77 -5.96
CA LEU A 262 12.77 -20.40 -5.19
C LEU A 262 12.47 -19.28 -4.18
N THR A 263 11.74 -18.24 -4.59
CA THR A 263 11.40 -17.14 -3.67
C THR A 263 10.56 -17.67 -2.50
N VAL A 264 9.56 -18.52 -2.76
CA VAL A 264 8.76 -19.15 -1.71
C VAL A 264 9.61 -20.00 -0.78
N TYR A 265 10.53 -20.80 -1.34
CA TYR A 265 11.48 -21.59 -0.56
C TYR A 265 12.32 -20.69 0.37
N LEU A 266 12.89 -19.60 -0.14
CA LEU A 266 13.65 -18.63 0.65
C LEU A 266 12.79 -17.90 1.70
N MET A 267 11.54 -17.57 1.36
CA MET A 267 10.57 -16.99 2.30
C MET A 267 10.25 -17.95 3.45
N ALA A 268 10.15 -19.26 3.19
CA ALA A 268 9.92 -20.26 4.23
C ALA A 268 11.05 -20.28 5.27
N PHE A 269 12.29 -20.04 4.86
CA PHE A 269 13.45 -19.88 5.75
C PHE A 269 13.62 -18.45 6.31
N ARG A 270 12.65 -17.56 6.07
CA ARG A 270 12.69 -16.14 6.47
C ARG A 270 13.95 -15.41 6.01
N VAL A 271 14.41 -15.71 4.79
CA VAL A 271 15.53 -15.00 4.17
C VAL A 271 15.07 -13.60 3.77
N LYS A 272 15.78 -12.59 4.26
CA LYS A 272 15.40 -11.17 4.17
C LYS A 272 15.34 -10.61 2.74
N TYR A 273 16.11 -11.20 1.83
CA TYR A 273 16.24 -10.75 0.43
C TYR A 273 15.55 -11.70 -0.55
N ALA A 274 14.58 -12.51 -0.09
CA ALA A 274 13.96 -13.56 -0.90
C ALA A 274 13.44 -13.04 -2.26
N PHE A 275 12.73 -11.91 -2.28
CA PHE A 275 12.22 -11.31 -3.52
C PHE A 275 13.32 -10.87 -4.48
N ILE A 276 14.35 -10.19 -3.97
CA ILE A 276 15.48 -9.73 -4.80
C ILE A 276 16.23 -10.92 -5.39
N ILE A 277 16.47 -11.97 -4.60
CA ILE A 277 17.20 -13.16 -5.06
C ILE A 277 16.43 -13.85 -6.20
N GLY A 278 15.11 -13.99 -6.08
CA GLY A 278 14.27 -14.56 -7.14
C GLY A 278 14.31 -13.73 -8.42
N ILE A 279 14.10 -12.41 -8.32
CA ILE A 279 14.16 -11.50 -9.48
C ILE A 279 15.54 -11.52 -10.12
N ALA A 280 16.60 -11.46 -9.32
CA ALA A 280 17.98 -11.46 -9.79
C ALA A 280 18.32 -12.75 -10.52
N LEU A 281 17.93 -13.92 -10.00
CA LEU A 281 18.19 -15.20 -10.66
C LEU A 281 17.51 -15.27 -12.03
N VAL A 282 16.22 -14.94 -12.12
CA VAL A 282 15.51 -14.96 -13.40
C VAL A 282 16.07 -13.93 -14.38
N SER A 283 16.46 -12.75 -13.88
CA SER A 283 17.10 -11.70 -14.70
C SER A 283 18.43 -12.17 -15.27
N ILE A 284 19.31 -12.75 -14.44
CA ILE A 284 20.62 -13.28 -14.85
C ILE A 284 20.44 -14.41 -15.88
N LEU A 285 19.47 -15.30 -15.69
CA LEU A 285 19.15 -16.36 -16.67
C LEU A 285 18.61 -15.81 -18.00
N SER A 286 18.04 -14.59 -17.99
CA SER A 286 17.45 -13.94 -19.16
C SER A 286 18.43 -13.01 -19.90
N TRP A 287 19.64 -12.77 -19.39
CA TRP A 287 20.65 -11.93 -20.04
C TRP A 287 21.43 -12.59 -21.20
N PRO A 288 21.73 -13.90 -21.19
CA PRO A 288 22.39 -14.55 -22.33
C PRO A 288 21.59 -14.37 -23.62
N ARG A 289 22.23 -13.92 -24.70
CA ARG A 289 21.56 -13.61 -25.99
C ARG A 289 21.20 -14.86 -26.80
N ASN A 290 21.89 -15.97 -26.57
CA ASN A 290 21.74 -17.20 -27.36
C ASN A 290 20.60 -18.12 -26.89
N THR A 291 19.79 -17.70 -25.91
CA THR A 291 18.74 -18.53 -25.31
C THR A 291 17.34 -18.04 -25.69
N SER A 292 16.37 -18.95 -25.73
CA SER A 292 14.95 -18.64 -26.02
C SER A 292 14.26 -17.78 -24.95
N ILE A 293 14.92 -17.55 -23.81
CA ILE A 293 14.44 -16.77 -22.67
C ILE A 293 15.06 -15.37 -22.67
N THR A 294 15.88 -15.03 -23.69
CA THR A 294 16.64 -13.79 -23.69
C THR A 294 15.76 -12.54 -23.64
N TYR A 295 16.18 -11.57 -22.82
CA TYR A 295 15.65 -10.21 -22.79
C TYR A 295 16.35 -9.29 -23.81
N PHE A 296 17.50 -9.72 -24.35
CA PHE A 296 18.29 -9.00 -25.35
C PHE A 296 18.36 -9.78 -26.67
N PRO A 297 17.23 -9.99 -27.37
CA PRO A 297 17.25 -10.62 -28.69
C PRO A 297 18.10 -9.81 -29.68
N HIS A 298 18.57 -10.43 -30.76
CA HIS A 298 19.26 -9.74 -31.86
C HIS A 298 18.28 -8.96 -32.73
N THR A 299 17.62 -7.98 -32.10
CA THR A 299 16.75 -6.99 -32.73
C THR A 299 17.24 -5.59 -32.36
N PRO A 300 16.91 -4.55 -33.13
CA PRO A 300 17.32 -3.18 -32.82
C PRO A 300 16.95 -2.74 -31.39
N GLU A 301 15.78 -3.18 -30.92
CA GLU A 301 15.35 -2.96 -29.54
C GLU A 301 16.24 -3.67 -28.52
N GLY A 302 16.54 -4.95 -28.76
CA GLY A 302 17.38 -5.76 -27.88
C GLY A 302 18.84 -5.27 -27.82
N ASP A 303 19.38 -4.79 -28.93
CA ASP A 303 20.71 -4.15 -28.99
C ASP A 303 20.73 -2.84 -28.21
N SER A 304 19.70 -2.00 -28.33
CA SER A 304 19.60 -0.75 -27.55
C SER A 304 19.52 -0.99 -26.04
N ARG A 305 18.83 -2.08 -25.63
CA ARG A 305 18.73 -2.48 -24.23
C ARG A 305 20.07 -3.01 -23.72
N PHE A 306 20.82 -3.73 -24.55
CA PHE A 306 22.12 -4.31 -24.19
C PHE A 306 23.23 -3.24 -24.08
N GLU A 307 23.28 -2.28 -25.00
CA GLU A 307 24.22 -1.15 -24.94
C GLU A 307 24.04 -0.35 -23.64
N LEU A 308 22.79 -0.14 -23.24
CA LEU A 308 22.45 0.53 -21.99
C LEU A 308 22.79 -0.31 -20.76
N PHE A 309 22.58 -1.63 -20.81
CA PHE A 309 22.99 -2.54 -19.73
C PHE A 309 24.52 -2.56 -19.53
N SER A 310 25.30 -2.44 -20.61
CA SER A 310 26.76 -2.34 -20.52
C SER A 310 27.24 -1.10 -19.76
N GLN A 311 26.42 -0.04 -19.72
CA GLN A 311 26.64 1.15 -18.90
C GLN A 311 26.09 0.91 -17.48
N ILE A 312 26.89 0.26 -16.62
CA ILE A 312 26.51 -0.15 -15.25
C ILE A 312 25.98 1.02 -14.41
N THR A 313 26.56 2.21 -14.60
CA THR A 313 26.14 3.45 -13.93
C THR A 313 25.96 4.54 -14.97
N SER A 314 24.75 5.06 -15.10
CA SER A 314 24.52 6.27 -15.89
C SER A 314 23.41 7.09 -15.25
N PHE A 315 23.71 8.37 -14.99
CA PHE A 315 22.70 9.34 -14.59
C PHE A 315 22.18 10.00 -15.86
N ARG A 316 21.01 9.57 -16.33
CA ARG A 316 20.31 10.25 -17.44
C ARG A 316 19.27 11.20 -16.85
N PRO A 317 19.28 12.48 -17.26
CA PRO A 317 18.17 13.36 -16.93
C PRO A 317 16.90 12.85 -17.64
N MET A 318 15.77 12.86 -16.91
CA MET A 318 14.46 12.50 -17.44
C MET A 318 14.09 13.48 -18.56
N LYS A 319 13.78 12.95 -19.76
CA LYS A 319 13.48 13.77 -20.94
C LYS A 319 11.99 13.80 -21.26
N HIS A 320 11.33 12.67 -21.09
CA HIS A 320 9.94 12.50 -21.53
C HIS A 320 8.94 12.60 -20.38
N THR A 321 9.28 12.10 -19.19
CA THR A 321 8.32 12.04 -18.08
C THR A 321 8.32 13.27 -17.18
N LEU A 322 9.42 14.04 -17.15
CA LEU A 322 9.57 15.19 -16.26
C LEU A 322 8.64 16.33 -16.71
N ASN A 323 7.74 16.73 -15.82
CA ASN A 323 6.75 17.78 -16.05
C ASN A 323 5.90 17.56 -17.31
N ALA A 324 5.53 16.30 -17.59
CA ALA A 324 4.61 15.94 -18.67
C ALA A 324 3.13 16.30 -18.35
N LEU A 325 2.91 17.32 -17.51
CA LEU A 325 1.59 17.81 -17.13
C LEU A 325 0.95 18.56 -18.30
N ASP A 326 -0.25 18.14 -18.68
CA ASP A 326 -1.06 18.81 -19.67
C ASP A 326 -2.24 19.55 -19.02
N TRP A 327 -2.20 20.88 -19.11
CA TRP A 327 -3.21 21.80 -18.58
C TRP A 327 -4.33 22.11 -19.57
N ASP A 328 -4.49 21.36 -20.68
CA ASP A 328 -5.62 21.50 -21.62
C ASP A 328 -6.95 20.97 -21.04
N ILE A 329 -7.35 21.53 -19.89
CA ILE A 329 -8.59 21.26 -19.17
C ILE A 329 -9.81 21.70 -20.00
N GLY A 330 -9.62 22.64 -20.94
CA GLY A 330 -10.70 23.18 -21.76
C GLY A 330 -11.29 22.16 -22.75
N ARG A 331 -10.47 21.28 -23.32
CA ARG A 331 -10.93 20.25 -24.27
C ARG A 331 -11.42 18.97 -23.60
N HIS A 332 -10.88 18.63 -22.43
CA HIS A 332 -11.15 17.37 -21.72
C HIS A 332 -11.81 17.55 -20.33
N GLY A 333 -12.43 18.70 -20.06
CA GLY A 333 -12.87 19.09 -18.71
C GLY A 333 -13.72 18.06 -17.96
N THR A 334 -14.68 17.42 -18.63
CA THR A 334 -15.52 16.36 -18.01
C THR A 334 -14.70 15.13 -17.63
N GLN A 335 -13.79 14.72 -18.51
CA GLN A 335 -12.95 13.54 -18.29
C GLN A 335 -11.87 13.81 -17.23
N PHE A 336 -11.29 15.01 -17.23
CA PHE A 336 -10.42 15.50 -16.18
C PHE A 336 -11.12 15.49 -14.83
N ALA A 337 -12.33 16.04 -14.74
CA ALA A 337 -13.11 16.04 -13.49
C ALA A 337 -13.41 14.62 -13.01
N LEU A 338 -13.81 13.71 -13.92
CA LEU A 338 -14.04 12.31 -13.59
C LEU A 338 -12.77 11.65 -13.03
N ALA A 339 -11.63 11.78 -13.70
CA ALA A 339 -10.36 11.25 -13.22
C ALA A 339 -9.93 11.86 -11.88
N LEU A 340 -10.08 13.17 -11.73
CA LEU A 340 -9.74 13.89 -10.49
C LEU A 340 -10.56 13.37 -9.32
N PHE A 341 -11.89 13.27 -9.47
CA PHE A 341 -12.74 12.75 -8.41
C PHE A 341 -12.48 11.27 -8.14
N THR A 342 -12.21 10.47 -9.17
CA THR A 342 -11.97 9.04 -8.97
C THR A 342 -10.65 8.77 -8.27
N PHE A 343 -9.55 9.40 -8.69
CA PHE A 343 -8.29 9.29 -7.97
C PHE A 343 -8.45 9.74 -6.53
N LEU A 344 -9.04 10.92 -6.31
CA LEU A 344 -9.22 11.49 -4.98
C LEU A 344 -9.91 10.53 -4.00
N TYR A 345 -11.00 9.86 -4.38
CA TYR A 345 -11.62 8.93 -3.44
C TYR A 345 -10.89 7.59 -3.34
N VAL A 346 -10.33 7.06 -4.43
CA VAL A 346 -9.60 5.78 -4.40
C VAL A 346 -8.34 5.92 -3.55
N ASP A 347 -7.58 6.98 -3.74
CA ASP A 347 -6.36 7.29 -3.00
C ASP A 347 -6.66 7.54 -1.51
N ILE A 348 -7.70 8.31 -1.20
CA ILE A 348 -8.14 8.49 0.19
C ILE A 348 -8.41 7.14 0.88
N ILE A 349 -9.05 6.21 0.18
CA ILE A 349 -9.37 4.89 0.73
C ILE A 349 -8.10 4.04 0.86
N ASP A 350 -7.28 4.00 -0.18
CA ASP A 350 -6.04 3.22 -0.23
C ASP A 350 -5.03 3.70 0.81
N ALA A 351 -4.62 4.98 0.77
CA ALA A 351 -3.69 5.58 1.73
C ALA A 351 -4.17 5.40 3.18
N THR A 352 -5.48 5.50 3.40
CA THR A 352 -6.06 5.27 4.72
C THR A 352 -5.96 3.80 5.13
N ALA A 353 -6.35 2.87 4.26
CA ALA A 353 -6.36 1.45 4.57
C ALA A 353 -4.93 0.93 4.80
N THR A 354 -3.99 1.30 3.93
CA THR A 354 -2.58 0.89 4.03
C THR A 354 -1.92 1.48 5.26
N MET A 355 -2.02 2.79 5.50
CA MET A 355 -1.45 3.41 6.72
C MET A 355 -2.07 2.84 7.98
N TYR A 356 -3.40 2.69 8.02
CA TYR A 356 -4.09 2.12 9.18
C TYR A 356 -3.61 0.70 9.46
N SER A 357 -3.48 -0.14 8.43
CA SER A 357 -2.99 -1.51 8.57
C SER A 357 -1.55 -1.56 9.11
N MET A 358 -0.66 -0.67 8.64
CA MET A 358 0.73 -0.61 9.08
C MET A 358 0.87 -0.09 10.50
N VAL A 359 0.12 0.95 10.85
CA VAL A 359 0.08 1.49 12.21
C VAL A 359 -0.45 0.44 13.20
N ARG A 360 -1.49 -0.30 12.82
CA ARG A 360 -2.00 -1.43 13.61
C ARG A 360 -0.94 -2.53 13.77
N PHE A 361 -0.18 -2.81 12.71
CA PHE A 361 0.92 -3.78 12.74
C PHE A 361 2.08 -3.33 13.63
N CYS A 362 2.37 -2.02 13.72
CA CYS A 362 3.34 -1.44 14.65
C CYS A 362 2.86 -1.40 16.11
N GLY A 363 1.56 -1.56 16.37
CA GLY A 363 0.99 -1.42 17.72
C GLY A 363 0.97 0.02 18.24
N VAL A 364 0.97 1.03 17.36
CA VAL A 364 0.97 2.47 17.73
C VAL A 364 -0.40 3.14 17.55
N MET A 365 -1.43 2.36 17.25
CA MET A 365 -2.81 2.81 17.05
C MET A 365 -3.52 3.01 18.39
N ASP A 366 -4.38 4.04 18.47
CA ASP A 366 -5.29 4.20 19.60
C ASP A 366 -6.57 3.40 19.37
N ASP A 367 -6.84 2.41 20.24
CA ASP A 367 -7.96 1.46 20.13
C ASP A 367 -9.34 2.13 20.20
N ARG A 368 -9.45 3.37 20.72
CA ARG A 368 -10.76 4.05 20.90
C ARG A 368 -11.18 4.88 19.69
N ASP A 369 -10.23 5.57 19.05
CA ASP A 369 -10.52 6.52 17.97
C ASP A 369 -10.06 6.03 16.58
N GLY A 370 -9.28 4.93 16.54
CA GLY A 370 -8.67 4.42 15.30
C GLY A 370 -7.67 5.39 14.67
N ASP A 371 -7.20 6.36 15.45
CA ASP A 371 -6.25 7.40 15.04
C ASP A 371 -4.85 7.07 15.58
N PHE A 372 -3.83 7.72 15.04
CA PHE A 372 -2.44 7.47 15.40
C PHE A 372 -1.64 8.77 15.53
N PRO A 373 -0.53 8.78 16.28
CA PRO A 373 0.22 9.99 16.52
C PRO A 373 0.68 10.61 15.20
N ARG A 374 0.43 11.92 15.06
CA ARG A 374 0.81 12.71 13.87
C ARG A 374 0.13 12.25 12.57
N SER A 375 -1.05 11.65 12.66
CA SER A 375 -1.82 11.23 11.49
C SER A 375 -2.17 12.37 10.53
N THR A 376 -2.30 13.63 10.96
CA THR A 376 -2.46 14.75 10.02
C THR A 376 -1.19 14.94 9.17
N LEU A 377 -0.02 14.92 9.82
CA LEU A 377 1.27 15.10 9.13
C LEU A 377 1.57 13.95 8.18
N ALA A 378 1.29 12.71 8.58
CA ALA A 378 1.51 11.54 7.75
C ALA A 378 0.82 11.64 6.39
N TYR A 379 -0.44 12.08 6.37
CA TYR A 379 -1.19 12.19 5.13
C TYR A 379 -0.92 13.49 4.39
N CYS A 380 -0.46 14.55 5.06
CA CYS A 380 0.08 15.71 4.35
C CYS A 380 1.36 15.33 3.60
N CYS A 381 2.25 14.54 4.21
CA CYS A 381 3.46 14.04 3.54
C CYS A 381 3.12 13.15 2.35
N ASP A 382 2.12 12.29 2.49
CA ASP A 382 1.61 11.43 1.43
C ASP A 382 1.01 12.24 0.26
N ALA A 383 0.10 13.17 0.55
CA ALA A 383 -0.51 14.07 -0.43
C ALA A 383 0.49 14.97 -1.18
N ILE A 384 1.50 15.50 -0.48
CA ILE A 384 2.59 16.24 -1.10
C ILE A 384 3.39 15.31 -2.01
N SER A 385 3.66 14.08 -1.58
CA SER A 385 4.39 13.10 -2.37
C SER A 385 3.63 12.70 -3.64
N ILE A 386 2.30 12.61 -3.60
CA ILE A 386 1.45 12.39 -4.77
C ILE A 386 1.64 13.51 -5.80
N SER A 387 1.59 14.77 -5.34
CA SER A 387 1.79 15.94 -6.22
C SER A 387 3.19 15.93 -6.86
N ILE A 388 4.24 15.62 -6.09
CA ILE A 388 5.60 15.53 -6.61
C ILE A 388 5.77 14.32 -7.54
N SER A 389 5.08 13.21 -7.29
CA SER A 389 5.09 12.03 -8.16
C SER A 389 4.55 12.34 -9.55
N ALA A 390 3.43 13.07 -9.62
CA ALA A 390 2.84 13.49 -10.89
C ALA A 390 3.79 14.39 -11.70
N LEU A 391 4.54 15.28 -11.03
CA LEU A 391 5.57 16.11 -11.67
C LEU A 391 6.73 15.29 -12.26
N LEU A 392 7.04 14.12 -11.68
CA LEU A 392 8.04 13.20 -12.20
C LEU A 392 7.48 12.24 -13.27
N GLY A 393 6.18 12.35 -13.57
CA GLY A 393 5.47 11.46 -14.49
C GLY A 393 5.20 10.08 -13.91
N CYS A 394 5.01 9.97 -12.59
CA CYS A 394 4.64 8.71 -11.94
C CYS A 394 3.19 8.73 -11.43
N SER A 395 2.66 7.53 -11.17
CA SER A 395 1.37 7.33 -10.51
C SER A 395 1.38 7.85 -9.06
N PRO A 396 0.21 7.96 -8.40
CA PRO A 396 0.13 8.37 -7.00
C PRO A 396 1.03 7.53 -6.08
N VAL A 397 1.57 8.16 -5.05
CA VAL A 397 2.39 7.54 -3.99
C VAL A 397 1.49 7.19 -2.82
N THR A 398 1.73 6.04 -2.20
CA THR A 398 0.97 5.56 -1.03
C THR A 398 1.91 4.86 -0.04
N ALA A 399 1.39 4.55 1.15
CA ALA A 399 2.09 3.75 2.15
C ALA A 399 2.14 2.27 1.75
N PHE A 400 3.32 1.66 1.80
CA PHE A 400 3.51 0.28 1.38
C PHE A 400 3.43 -0.72 2.53
N ILE A 401 2.73 -1.84 2.29
CA ILE A 401 2.49 -2.85 3.32
C ILE A 401 3.73 -3.71 3.61
N GLU A 402 4.68 -3.75 2.68
CA GLU A 402 5.97 -4.43 2.77
C GLU A 402 6.87 -3.81 3.82
N SER A 403 6.58 -2.57 4.24
CA SER A 403 7.12 -1.96 5.46
C SER A 403 6.92 -2.86 6.69
N GLY A 404 5.88 -3.72 6.68
CA GLY A 404 5.66 -4.76 7.67
C GLY A 404 6.85 -5.70 7.87
N ALA A 405 7.66 -5.96 6.84
CA ALA A 405 8.87 -6.78 6.97
C ALA A 405 9.94 -6.11 7.84
N GLY A 406 10.16 -4.80 7.67
CA GLY A 406 11.06 -4.03 8.54
C GLY A 406 10.50 -3.84 9.95
N ILE A 407 9.19 -3.64 10.08
CA ILE A 407 8.53 -3.54 11.38
C ILE A 407 8.68 -4.86 12.15
N ALA A 408 8.49 -6.01 11.49
CA ALA A 408 8.69 -7.34 12.08
C ALA A 408 10.16 -7.62 12.47
N GLU A 409 11.12 -7.00 11.78
CA GLU A 409 12.56 -7.06 12.10
C GLU A 409 12.96 -6.20 13.32
N GLY A 410 12.03 -5.41 13.84
CA GLY A 410 12.21 -4.54 15.01
C GLY A 410 12.28 -3.05 14.69
N GLY A 411 11.92 -2.62 13.48
CA GLY A 411 11.79 -1.21 13.11
C GLY A 411 10.59 -0.55 13.79
N ARG A 412 10.82 0.55 14.52
CA ARG A 412 9.78 1.23 15.30
C ARG A 412 9.71 2.74 15.07
N THR A 413 10.73 3.32 14.44
CA THR A 413 10.85 4.77 14.27
C THR A 413 10.96 5.15 12.80
N GLY A 414 10.84 6.45 12.51
CA GLY A 414 11.05 7.01 11.17
C GLY A 414 12.45 6.81 10.61
N LEU A 415 13.45 6.42 11.42
CA LEU A 415 14.79 6.08 10.93
C LEU A 415 14.78 4.88 9.98
N THR A 416 13.87 3.93 10.18
CA THR A 416 13.67 2.83 9.22
C THR A 416 13.26 3.35 7.85
N ALA A 417 12.21 4.19 7.79
CA ALA A 417 11.71 4.78 6.55
C ALA A 417 12.76 5.68 5.88
N MET A 418 13.51 6.47 6.65
CA MET A 418 14.63 7.27 6.13
C MET A 418 15.73 6.40 5.56
N THR A 419 16.08 5.29 6.22
CA THR A 419 17.08 4.35 5.73
C THR A 419 16.61 3.73 4.41
N THR A 420 15.34 3.31 4.32
CA THR A 420 14.76 2.81 3.08
C THR A 420 14.83 3.87 1.98
N GLY A 421 14.49 5.13 2.28
CA GLY A 421 14.60 6.24 1.33
C GLY A 421 16.03 6.48 0.84
N LEU A 422 17.03 6.37 1.72
CA LEU A 422 18.45 6.44 1.34
C LEU A 422 18.86 5.26 0.46
N CYS A 423 18.36 4.06 0.72
CA CYS A 423 18.61 2.90 -0.16
C CYS A 423 17.99 3.10 -1.56
N PHE A 424 16.77 3.68 -1.65
CA PHE A 424 16.17 4.07 -2.94
C PHE A 424 16.97 5.17 -3.63
N LEU A 425 17.53 6.12 -2.88
CA LEU A 425 18.40 7.16 -3.45
C LEU A 425 19.66 6.54 -4.08
N LEU A 426 20.26 5.55 -3.40
CA LEU A 426 21.39 4.79 -3.97
C LEU A 426 20.98 3.98 -5.21
N ALA A 427 19.74 3.47 -5.25
CA ALA A 427 19.22 2.72 -6.39
C ALA A 427 19.14 3.56 -7.69
N VAL A 428 19.01 4.89 -7.60
CA VAL A 428 19.00 5.79 -8.76
C VAL A 428 20.28 5.65 -9.60
N ILE A 429 21.44 5.49 -8.96
CA ILE A 429 22.74 5.35 -9.64
C ILE A 429 22.81 4.04 -10.44
N PHE A 430 22.13 3.00 -9.96
CA PHE A 430 22.05 1.67 -10.56
C PHE A 430 20.83 1.51 -11.48
N GLY A 431 20.18 2.59 -11.88
CA GLY A 431 18.95 2.51 -12.67
C GLY A 431 19.06 1.76 -14.01
N PRO A 432 20.21 1.73 -14.74
CA PRO A 432 20.37 0.83 -15.89
C PRO A 432 20.18 -0.66 -15.56
N ILE A 433 20.62 -1.10 -14.38
CA ILE A 433 20.45 -2.48 -13.90
C ILE A 433 18.96 -2.77 -13.70
N PHE A 434 18.23 -1.87 -13.04
CA PHE A 434 16.79 -2.02 -12.83
C PHE A 434 16.00 -1.96 -14.14
N ALA A 435 16.43 -1.16 -15.10
CA ALA A 435 15.84 -1.13 -16.44
C ALA A 435 16.07 -2.45 -17.20
N SER A 436 17.13 -3.21 -16.91
CA SER A 436 17.40 -4.51 -17.54
C SER A 436 16.57 -5.69 -17.00
N VAL A 437 15.75 -5.47 -15.98
CA VAL A 437 14.90 -6.50 -15.38
C VAL A 437 13.75 -6.82 -16.34
N PRO A 438 13.61 -8.08 -16.80
CA PRO A 438 12.53 -8.45 -17.69
C PRO A 438 11.18 -8.54 -16.95
N PRO A 439 10.05 -8.28 -17.61
CA PRO A 439 8.73 -8.34 -16.98
C PRO A 439 8.38 -9.70 -16.34
N TRP A 440 8.78 -10.80 -16.98
CA TRP A 440 8.53 -12.15 -16.44
C TRP A 440 9.32 -12.45 -15.15
N ALA A 441 10.44 -11.76 -14.88
CA ALA A 441 11.15 -11.89 -13.61
C ALA A 441 10.35 -11.30 -12.44
N THR A 442 9.55 -10.25 -12.70
CA THR A 442 8.75 -9.58 -11.68
C THR A 442 7.35 -10.18 -11.50
N GLY A 443 6.84 -10.92 -12.49
CA GLY A 443 5.50 -11.50 -12.46
C GLY A 443 5.24 -12.41 -11.25
N CYS A 444 6.16 -13.33 -10.96
CA CYS A 444 6.02 -14.19 -9.77
C CYS A 444 6.09 -13.40 -8.46
N THR A 445 6.90 -12.35 -8.39
CA THR A 445 6.96 -11.49 -7.21
C THR A 445 5.62 -10.79 -6.98
N LEU A 446 4.96 -10.29 -8.04
CA LEU A 446 3.62 -9.69 -7.92
C LEU A 446 2.58 -10.66 -7.37
N ILE A 447 2.61 -11.92 -7.81
CA ILE A 447 1.71 -12.98 -7.31
C ILE A 447 1.99 -13.24 -5.81
N LEU A 448 3.26 -13.31 -5.42
CA LEU A 448 3.63 -13.56 -4.01
C LEU A 448 3.30 -12.36 -3.10
N VAL A 449 3.51 -11.14 -3.58
CA VAL A 449 3.10 -9.92 -2.88
C VAL A 449 1.58 -9.91 -2.72
N GLY A 450 0.84 -10.20 -3.79
CA GLY A 450 -0.61 -10.33 -3.75
C GLY A 450 -1.08 -11.34 -2.71
N CYS A 451 -0.45 -12.51 -2.64
CA CYS A 451 -0.71 -13.53 -1.61
C CYS A 451 -0.50 -12.98 -0.18
N MET A 452 0.56 -12.20 0.05
CA MET A 452 0.81 -11.58 1.36
C MET A 452 -0.25 -10.51 1.70
N MET A 453 -0.71 -9.70 0.75
CA MET A 453 -1.77 -8.72 1.00
C MET A 453 -3.11 -9.42 1.31
N THR A 454 -3.42 -10.50 0.60
CA THR A 454 -4.65 -11.30 0.81
C THR A 454 -4.76 -11.86 2.22
N ARG A 455 -3.66 -12.00 2.98
CA ARG A 455 -3.70 -12.42 4.40
C ARG A 455 -4.63 -11.55 5.26
N GLN A 456 -4.84 -10.28 4.91
CA GLN A 456 -5.78 -9.38 5.60
C GLN A 456 -7.23 -9.88 5.60
N ILE A 457 -7.58 -10.80 4.70
CA ILE A 457 -8.90 -11.46 4.65
C ILE A 457 -9.28 -12.10 5.98
N THR A 458 -8.30 -12.54 6.77
CA THR A 458 -8.48 -13.13 8.12
C THR A 458 -8.98 -12.14 9.17
N GLN A 459 -8.85 -10.83 8.92
CA GLN A 459 -9.31 -9.79 9.84
C GLN A 459 -10.77 -9.39 9.59
N ILE A 460 -11.39 -9.89 8.52
CA ILE A 460 -12.79 -9.60 8.20
C ILE A 460 -13.69 -10.43 9.11
N ASN A 461 -14.78 -9.83 9.59
CA ASN A 461 -15.78 -10.53 10.38
C ASN A 461 -16.63 -11.45 9.49
N TRP A 462 -16.22 -12.70 9.33
CA TRP A 462 -16.93 -13.70 8.51
C TRP A 462 -18.23 -14.21 9.13
N ARG A 463 -18.49 -13.94 10.42
CA ARG A 463 -19.66 -14.46 11.14
C ARG A 463 -20.94 -13.71 10.79
N TYR A 464 -20.85 -12.39 10.62
CA TYR A 464 -22.01 -11.56 10.35
C TYR A 464 -22.19 -11.30 8.85
N ILE A 465 -23.32 -11.74 8.29
CA ILE A 465 -23.58 -11.66 6.84
C ILE A 465 -23.56 -10.22 6.29
N GLY A 466 -23.95 -9.23 7.10
CA GLY A 466 -23.93 -7.82 6.72
C GLY A 466 -22.52 -7.21 6.61
N ASP A 467 -21.51 -7.91 7.11
CA ASP A 467 -20.09 -7.55 7.00
C ASP A 467 -19.39 -8.45 5.96
N THR A 468 -19.70 -9.75 5.98
CA THR A 468 -19.13 -10.77 5.08
C THR A 468 -19.44 -10.51 3.62
N LEU A 469 -20.72 -10.33 3.27
CA LEU A 469 -21.13 -10.27 1.86
C LEU A 469 -20.58 -9.02 1.14
N PRO A 470 -20.65 -7.80 1.73
CA PRO A 470 -19.99 -6.63 1.15
C PRO A 470 -18.48 -6.82 0.96
N SER A 471 -17.82 -7.42 1.96
CA SER A 471 -16.37 -7.68 1.90
C SER A 471 -16.01 -8.64 0.78
N PHE A 472 -16.77 -9.72 0.60
CA PHE A 472 -16.58 -10.67 -0.49
C PHE A 472 -16.75 -10.00 -1.87
N VAL A 473 -17.77 -9.14 -2.02
CA VAL A 473 -17.99 -8.41 -3.28
C VAL A 473 -16.80 -7.51 -3.60
N VAL A 474 -16.24 -6.78 -2.64
CA VAL A 474 -15.02 -5.99 -2.86
C VAL A 474 -13.88 -6.90 -3.33
N ILE A 475 -13.62 -7.99 -2.60
CA ILE A 475 -12.50 -8.90 -2.91
C ILE A 475 -12.60 -9.49 -4.32
N ALA A 476 -13.82 -9.85 -4.77
CA ALA A 476 -14.04 -10.45 -6.07
C ALA A 476 -14.13 -9.42 -7.21
N PHE A 477 -14.84 -8.29 -7.03
CA PHE A 477 -15.02 -7.32 -8.11
C PHE A 477 -13.72 -6.59 -8.46
N VAL A 478 -12.85 -6.30 -7.49
CA VAL A 478 -11.61 -5.56 -7.76
C VAL A 478 -10.76 -6.21 -8.87
N PRO A 479 -10.37 -7.50 -8.78
CA PRO A 479 -9.64 -8.17 -9.86
C PRO A 479 -10.50 -8.31 -11.13
N PHE A 480 -11.70 -8.89 -11.03
CA PHE A 480 -12.50 -9.25 -12.21
C PHE A 480 -13.07 -8.06 -13.00
N SER A 481 -13.23 -6.89 -12.37
CA SER A 481 -13.61 -5.66 -13.06
C SER A 481 -12.41 -4.83 -13.52
N TYR A 482 -11.19 -5.28 -13.18
CA TYR A 482 -9.95 -4.56 -13.42
C TYR A 482 -9.96 -3.13 -12.83
N SER A 483 -10.79 -2.90 -11.81
CA SER A 483 -11.08 -1.58 -11.26
C SER A 483 -11.31 -1.64 -9.74
N VAL A 484 -10.32 -1.12 -9.01
CA VAL A 484 -10.39 -0.96 -7.55
C VAL A 484 -11.58 -0.07 -7.16
N ALA A 485 -11.78 1.00 -7.92
CA ALA A 485 -12.87 1.96 -7.79
C ALA A 485 -14.26 1.29 -7.77
N TYR A 486 -14.58 0.50 -8.80
CA TYR A 486 -15.89 -0.14 -8.92
C TYR A 486 -16.09 -1.21 -7.86
N GLY A 487 -15.04 -1.96 -7.50
CA GLY A 487 -15.11 -2.94 -6.43
C GLY A 487 -15.46 -2.34 -5.06
N ILE A 488 -14.85 -1.21 -4.70
CA ILE A 488 -15.16 -0.53 -3.43
C ILE A 488 -16.58 0.05 -3.44
N ILE A 489 -16.99 0.69 -4.54
CA ILE A 489 -18.34 1.27 -4.66
C ILE A 489 -19.41 0.19 -4.51
N ALA A 490 -19.24 -0.95 -5.21
CA ALA A 490 -20.16 -2.08 -5.11
C ALA A 490 -20.24 -2.62 -3.67
N GLY A 491 -19.09 -2.73 -3.00
CA GLY A 491 -19.01 -3.11 -1.59
C GLY A 491 -19.75 -2.15 -0.66
N MET A 492 -19.51 -0.84 -0.79
CA MET A 492 -20.17 0.17 0.05
C MET A 492 -21.69 0.22 -0.18
N PHE A 493 -22.11 0.12 -1.44
CA PHE A 493 -23.53 0.06 -1.79
C PHE A 493 -24.19 -1.17 -1.16
N LEU A 494 -23.54 -2.34 -1.25
CA LEU A 494 -24.08 -3.56 -0.67
C LEU A 494 -24.10 -3.53 0.87
N TYR A 495 -23.05 -2.99 1.48
CA TYR A 495 -22.98 -2.80 2.94
C TYR A 495 -24.12 -1.93 3.45
N THR A 496 -24.34 -0.79 2.79
CA THR A 496 -25.41 0.14 3.17
C THR A 496 -26.78 -0.48 2.93
N ALA A 497 -27.02 -1.12 1.78
CA ALA A 497 -28.28 -1.76 1.45
C ALA A 497 -28.66 -2.87 2.47
N ILE A 498 -27.76 -3.81 2.74
CA ILE A 498 -28.04 -4.94 3.64
C ILE A 498 -28.23 -4.47 5.08
N ASN A 499 -27.30 -3.65 5.59
CA ASN A 499 -27.38 -3.18 6.97
C ASN A 499 -28.59 -2.27 7.19
N LEU A 500 -29.00 -1.49 6.18
CA LEU A 500 -30.22 -0.70 6.23
C LEU A 500 -31.46 -1.59 6.27
N MET A 501 -31.56 -2.60 5.40
CA MET A 501 -32.69 -3.53 5.39
C MET A 501 -32.82 -4.33 6.71
N ILE A 502 -31.69 -4.77 7.28
CA ILE A 502 -31.67 -5.43 8.58
C ILE A 502 -32.13 -4.46 9.68
N ALA A 503 -31.58 -3.23 9.71
CA ALA A 503 -31.96 -2.24 10.71
C ALA A 503 -33.45 -1.87 10.65
N VAL A 504 -34.01 -1.76 9.43
CA VAL A 504 -35.45 -1.52 9.22
C VAL A 504 -36.27 -2.70 9.74
N THR A 505 -35.88 -3.94 9.43
CA THR A 505 -36.59 -5.15 9.89
C THR A 505 -36.60 -5.25 11.42
N VAL A 506 -35.44 -5.06 12.07
CA VAL A 506 -35.33 -5.07 13.55
C VAL A 506 -36.20 -3.97 14.16
N ARG A 507 -36.23 -2.78 13.55
CA ARG A 507 -37.01 -1.64 14.03
C ARG A 507 -38.52 -1.86 13.89
N ILE A 508 -38.98 -2.42 12.78
CA ILE A 508 -40.39 -2.77 12.55
C ILE A 508 -40.82 -3.90 13.49
N SER A 509 -39.95 -4.88 13.72
CA SER A 509 -40.22 -6.03 14.59
C SER A 509 -40.17 -5.71 16.09
N GLY A 510 -39.77 -4.49 16.46
CA GLY A 510 -39.57 -4.11 17.86
C GLY A 510 -38.48 -4.93 18.56
N GLY A 511 -37.50 -5.44 17.81
CA GLY A 511 -36.43 -6.33 18.30
C GLY A 511 -36.82 -7.80 18.45
N ARG A 512 -37.95 -8.26 17.89
CA ARG A 512 -38.33 -9.69 17.93
C ARG A 512 -37.65 -10.54 16.85
N LEU A 513 -37.35 -9.96 15.69
CA LEU A 513 -36.54 -10.56 14.63
C LEU A 513 -35.18 -9.89 14.61
N GLU A 514 -34.18 -10.56 15.17
CA GLU A 514 -32.77 -10.24 15.03
C GLU A 514 -32.10 -11.34 14.19
N PRO A 515 -31.26 -11.00 13.20
CA PRO A 515 -30.53 -12.00 12.45
C PRO A 515 -29.53 -12.74 13.35
N GLN A 516 -29.14 -13.93 12.96
CA GLN A 516 -28.10 -14.69 13.68
C GLN A 516 -26.81 -13.87 13.77
N ASP A 517 -26.15 -13.94 14.93
CA ASP A 517 -24.90 -13.22 15.24
C ASP A 517 -24.97 -11.68 15.09
N TYR A 518 -26.16 -11.08 15.25
CA TYR A 518 -26.34 -9.62 15.20
C TYR A 518 -25.45 -8.87 16.21
N ASP A 519 -25.18 -9.47 17.37
CA ASP A 519 -24.33 -8.95 18.44
C ASP A 519 -22.86 -8.80 18.00
N MET A 520 -22.45 -9.63 17.04
CA MET A 520 -21.09 -9.68 16.52
C MET A 520 -20.87 -8.72 15.35
N LYS A 521 -21.88 -7.92 14.99
CA LYS A 521 -21.77 -6.89 13.95
C LYS A 521 -20.65 -5.92 14.27
N GLU A 522 -19.86 -5.56 13.28
CA GLU A 522 -18.88 -4.51 13.45
C GLU A 522 -19.59 -3.15 13.61
N TYR A 523 -19.42 -2.52 14.78
CA TYR A 523 -20.17 -1.32 15.12
C TYR A 523 -19.68 -0.14 14.30
N TRP A 524 -20.44 0.22 13.26
CA TRP A 524 -20.19 1.41 12.45
C TRP A 524 -21.20 2.51 12.80
N THR A 525 -20.71 3.70 13.09
CA THR A 525 -21.53 4.89 13.35
C THR A 525 -21.08 6.07 12.50
N TRP A 526 -22.03 6.71 11.83
CA TRP A 526 -21.79 7.97 11.12
C TRP A 526 -21.36 9.10 12.06
N LYS A 527 -21.71 9.00 13.35
CA LYS A 527 -21.22 9.90 14.40
C LYS A 527 -19.85 9.42 14.84
N ALA A 528 -18.83 9.74 14.05
CA ALA A 528 -17.43 9.54 14.38
C ALA A 528 -17.15 9.85 15.89
N PRO A 529 -16.85 8.85 16.74
CA PRO A 529 -16.29 9.13 18.05
C PRO A 529 -14.89 9.72 17.84
N GLY A 530 -14.55 10.77 18.60
CA GLY A 530 -13.25 11.46 18.51
C GLY A 530 -13.34 12.99 18.36
N ARG A 531 -12.18 13.66 18.37
CA ARG A 531 -12.09 15.13 18.30
C ARG A 531 -12.65 15.65 16.96
N LYS A 532 -13.67 16.50 17.03
CA LYS A 532 -14.19 17.24 15.87
C LYS A 532 -13.11 18.17 15.28
N PRO A 533 -13.16 18.47 13.96
CA PRO A 533 -12.23 19.39 13.31
C PRO A 533 -12.08 20.70 14.08
N TRP A 534 -10.89 21.28 14.04
CA TRP A 534 -10.57 22.46 14.86
C TRP A 534 -11.53 23.62 14.58
N TYR A 535 -11.95 23.84 13.32
CA TYR A 535 -12.91 24.88 12.97
C TYR A 535 -14.31 24.59 13.50
N VAL A 536 -14.77 23.34 13.59
CA VAL A 536 -16.06 23.00 14.24
C VAL A 536 -16.01 23.29 15.73
N ARG A 537 -14.83 23.14 16.37
CA ARG A 537 -14.62 23.55 17.76
C ARG A 537 -14.59 25.07 17.90
N VAL A 538 -13.96 25.79 16.98
CA VAL A 538 -13.96 27.25 16.97
C VAL A 538 -15.38 27.78 16.75
N PHE A 539 -16.11 27.30 15.74
CA PHE A 539 -17.51 27.69 15.50
C PHE A 539 -18.44 27.33 16.67
N ARG A 540 -18.23 26.18 17.32
CA ARG A 540 -18.99 25.81 18.53
C ARG A 540 -18.62 26.65 19.75
N ASN A 541 -17.36 27.02 19.90
CA ASN A 541 -16.90 27.91 20.96
C ASN A 541 -17.37 29.34 20.72
N VAL A 542 -17.47 29.81 19.47
CA VAL A 542 -18.05 31.11 19.12
C VAL A 542 -19.56 31.13 19.36
N THR A 543 -20.29 30.04 19.06
CA THR A 543 -21.73 29.94 19.37
C THR A 543 -22.03 29.74 20.86
N HIS A 544 -21.14 29.13 21.64
CA HIS A 544 -21.28 29.07 23.11
C HIS A 544 -20.75 30.32 23.82
N SER A 545 -19.76 31.03 23.26
CA SER A 545 -19.28 32.31 23.79
C SER A 545 -20.33 33.43 23.65
N GLY A 546 -21.31 33.28 22.74
CA GLY A 546 -22.47 34.16 22.63
C GLY A 546 -23.61 33.86 23.62
N LYS A 547 -23.54 32.76 24.40
CA LYS A 547 -24.61 32.35 25.34
C LYS A 547 -24.24 32.44 26.83
N ASN A 548 -22.98 32.69 27.18
CA ASN A 548 -22.52 32.80 28.57
C ASN A 548 -22.21 34.24 29.02
N MET A 549 -22.82 35.24 28.39
CA MET A 549 -22.62 36.65 28.74
C MET A 549 -23.69 37.22 29.69
N ASN A 550 -24.45 36.37 30.41
CA ASN A 550 -25.54 36.82 31.29
C ASN A 550 -25.64 36.14 32.66
N GLU A 551 -24.61 35.46 33.14
CA GLU A 551 -24.58 34.96 34.53
C GLU A 551 -23.19 35.18 35.15
N SER A 552 -22.89 36.45 35.43
CA SER A 552 -21.83 36.84 36.35
C SER A 552 -22.48 37.54 37.53
N ASN A 553 -22.79 36.80 38.60
CA ASN A 553 -22.76 37.31 39.97
C ASN A 553 -22.79 36.17 41.01
N MET A 554 -21.84 36.27 41.94
CA MET A 554 -21.72 35.64 43.27
C MET A 554 -20.75 34.45 43.47
N PRO A 555 -20.08 34.41 44.65
CA PRO A 555 -18.69 33.98 44.77
C PRO A 555 -18.50 32.57 45.33
N ALA A 556 -17.24 32.13 45.26
CA ALA A 556 -16.72 30.86 45.73
C ALA A 556 -17.15 30.50 47.16
N PHE A 557 -17.54 29.24 47.36
CA PHE A 557 -17.63 28.60 48.66
C PHE A 557 -16.91 27.25 48.64
N HIS A 558 -15.89 27.13 49.48
CA HIS A 558 -15.27 25.87 49.89
C HIS A 558 -16.28 25.02 50.67
N THR A 559 -16.35 23.72 50.40
CA THR A 559 -16.61 22.71 51.42
C THR A 559 -15.91 21.39 51.10
N SER A 560 -15.16 20.94 52.10
CA SER A 560 -14.60 19.62 52.32
C SER A 560 -15.68 18.57 52.61
N ASN A 561 -15.45 17.32 52.17
CA ASN A 561 -15.80 16.02 52.79
C ASN A 561 -15.50 14.96 51.70
N GLY A 562 -14.69 13.91 51.87
CA GLY A 562 -14.39 13.11 53.04
C GLY A 562 -15.28 11.86 53.07
N SER A 563 -14.84 10.75 52.44
CA SER A 563 -15.18 9.35 52.83
C SER A 563 -14.65 8.31 51.81
N ASP A 564 -13.49 7.74 52.14
CA ASP A 564 -13.13 6.31 52.30
C ASP A 564 -13.76 5.14 51.50
N CYS A 565 -12.86 4.14 51.33
CA CYS A 565 -13.01 2.67 51.23
C CYS A 565 -13.26 2.06 49.83
N GLU A 566 -12.59 0.97 49.41
CA GLU A 566 -11.62 0.07 50.05
C GLU A 566 -10.94 -0.79 48.96
N MET A 567 -9.63 -1.03 49.10
CA MET A 567 -8.91 -2.10 48.39
C MET A 567 -9.05 -3.41 49.17
N VAL A 568 -9.48 -4.48 48.52
CA VAL A 568 -9.40 -5.83 49.09
C VAL A 568 -8.47 -6.71 48.25
N ARG A 569 -7.34 -7.06 48.87
CA ARG A 569 -6.47 -8.20 48.51
C ARG A 569 -7.17 -9.49 48.93
N VAL A 570 -7.12 -10.51 48.08
CA VAL A 570 -7.19 -11.91 48.53
C VAL A 570 -6.06 -12.68 47.85
N ALA A 571 -5.21 -13.26 48.68
CA ALA A 571 -4.24 -14.29 48.30
C ALA A 571 -4.86 -15.67 48.54
N SER A 572 -4.64 -16.60 47.63
CA SER A 572 -4.64 -18.04 47.91
C SER A 572 -3.90 -18.78 46.80
N SER A 573 -2.90 -19.52 47.20
CA SER A 573 -2.08 -20.50 46.49
C SER A 573 -2.87 -21.73 46.04
N ASP A 574 -2.57 -22.27 44.85
CA ASP A 574 -1.98 -23.61 44.68
C ASP A 574 -1.77 -23.97 43.19
N GLU A 575 -0.68 -24.70 42.94
CA GLU A 575 -0.13 -25.10 41.64
C GLU A 575 -0.98 -26.16 40.90
N ARG A 576 -1.16 -26.00 39.58
CA ARG A 576 -0.84 -27.05 38.59
C ARG A 576 -0.84 -26.51 37.15
N LYS A 577 0.21 -26.90 36.43
CA LYS A 577 0.46 -26.64 35.00
C LYS A 577 -0.60 -27.29 34.11
N ASP A 578 -1.11 -26.54 33.13
CA ASP A 578 -1.24 -27.06 31.76
C ASP A 578 -1.27 -25.92 30.72
N ASN A 579 -0.66 -26.17 29.56
CA ASN A 579 -0.47 -25.23 28.47
C ASN A 579 -1.73 -25.13 27.60
N GLY A 580 -2.24 -23.92 27.37
CA GLY A 580 -3.30 -23.65 26.39
C GLY A 580 -3.47 -22.15 26.18
N VAL A 581 -3.38 -21.70 24.93
CA VAL A 581 -3.50 -20.30 24.52
C VAL A 581 -4.96 -19.88 24.59
N ASP A 582 -5.36 -19.15 25.64
CA ASP A 582 -6.67 -18.49 25.71
C ASP A 582 -6.55 -17.00 25.45
N ALA A 583 -7.13 -16.57 24.33
CA ALA A 583 -7.39 -15.17 24.00
C ALA A 583 -8.58 -14.68 24.83
N SER A 584 -8.31 -13.88 25.87
CA SER A 584 -9.35 -13.29 26.72
C SER A 584 -9.94 -12.03 26.08
N VAL A 585 -11.09 -12.19 25.43
CA VAL A 585 -11.99 -11.09 25.04
C VAL A 585 -12.74 -10.63 26.29
N SER A 586 -12.56 -9.37 26.69
CA SER A 586 -13.29 -8.78 27.82
C SER A 586 -14.72 -8.43 27.40
N MET A 587 -15.71 -9.08 28.02
CA MET A 587 -17.14 -8.78 27.85
C MET A 587 -17.61 -7.70 28.84
N PRO A 588 -18.50 -6.78 28.44
CA PRO A 588 -19.30 -6.00 29.38
C PRO A 588 -20.45 -6.83 29.98
N ARG A 589 -20.59 -6.80 31.31
CA ARG A 589 -21.70 -7.40 32.08
C ARG A 589 -23.07 -6.81 31.67
N ARG A 590 -23.76 -7.42 30.71
CA ARG A 590 -25.23 -7.24 30.53
C ARG A 590 -26.01 -8.52 30.22
N THR A 591 -25.35 -9.68 30.26
CA THR A 591 -25.87 -11.00 29.86
C THR A 591 -26.31 -11.91 31.01
N LEU A 592 -26.71 -11.36 32.17
CA LEU A 592 -27.14 -12.17 33.33
C LEU A 592 -28.60 -11.97 33.79
N SER A 593 -29.48 -11.36 32.98
CA SER A 593 -30.88 -11.14 33.40
C SER A 593 -31.98 -11.71 32.50
N LYS A 594 -31.68 -12.55 31.50
CA LYS A 594 -32.70 -13.10 30.58
C LYS A 594 -32.80 -14.63 30.49
N PHE A 595 -32.26 -15.35 31.48
CA PHE A 595 -32.59 -16.76 31.69
C PHE A 595 -33.22 -16.93 33.08
N SER A 596 -34.48 -16.52 33.21
CA SER A 596 -35.40 -16.87 34.30
C SER A 596 -36.80 -16.40 33.94
N ARG A 597 -37.48 -17.19 33.12
CA ARG A 597 -38.94 -17.49 33.09
C ARG A 597 -39.36 -18.01 31.72
#